data_AF-A0A3N0ZV73-F1
#
_entry.id   AF-A0A3N0ZV73-F1
#
_cell.length_a   1.000
_cell.length_b   1.000
_cell.length_c   1.000
_cell.angle_alpha   90.00
_cell.angle_beta   90.00
_cell.angle_gamma   90.00
#
_symmetry.space_group_name_H-M   'P 1'
#
loop_
_entity.id
_entity.type
_entity.pdbx_description
1 polymer ?
#
loop_
_entity_poly.entity_id
_entity_poly.type
_entity_poly.pdbx_seq_one_letter_code
_entity_poly.pdbx_strand_id
1 'polypeptide(L)'
;MIFPGGWNDLVVQEPKRIKPIISVAQIHDGSAYYNGEVVLSSEYFLPSGGSWTSNPFVLTDEPKVVAVNSGIFFNEGFRAMAMNQQTKMSNISDAPPPMSNLLFLYGNKNGDLKYRIEIYINFGLSEFPYVELSVMENAAGTGGANGVVEVFRFEKSNFTGLHTLHLFFDNYFGHVNLGLRAEDSLSNSSIFEMKCVILDAETI
;
A
#
# COMPACT_ATOMS: atom_id res chain seq x y z
N MET A 1 -22.98 -18.96 -37.23
CA MET A 1 -22.80 -17.78 -36.37
C MET A 1 -21.53 -18.04 -35.57
N ILE A 2 -20.44 -17.37 -35.93
CA ILE A 2 -19.13 -17.52 -35.26
C ILE A 2 -19.14 -16.54 -34.10
N PHE A 3 -18.99 -17.03 -32.87
CA PHE A 3 -18.81 -16.17 -31.71
C PHE A 3 -17.39 -15.57 -31.77
N PRO A 4 -17.23 -14.24 -31.85
CA PRO A 4 -15.93 -13.61 -31.69
C PRO A 4 -15.70 -13.44 -30.19
N GLY A 5 -14.84 -14.25 -29.60
CA GLY A 5 -14.55 -14.16 -28.17
C GLY A 5 -13.87 -15.43 -27.67
N GLY A 6 -12.55 -15.50 -27.79
CA GLY A 6 -11.79 -16.54 -27.12
C GLY A 6 -11.75 -16.27 -25.62
N TRP A 7 -11.61 -17.30 -24.79
CA TRP A 7 -11.34 -17.16 -23.34
C TRP A 7 -10.09 -16.31 -23.03
N ASN A 8 -9.26 -16.03 -24.04
CA ASN A 8 -8.07 -15.17 -23.99
C ASN A 8 -8.34 -13.69 -24.31
N ASP A 9 -9.58 -13.29 -24.59
CA ASP A 9 -9.97 -11.88 -24.76
C ASP A 9 -10.24 -11.18 -23.41
N LEU A 10 -9.47 -11.53 -22.36
CA LEU A 10 -9.30 -10.65 -21.23
C LEU A 10 -8.63 -9.38 -21.77
N VAL A 11 -9.45 -8.37 -22.05
CA VAL A 11 -9.01 -7.03 -22.47
C VAL A 11 -7.79 -6.69 -21.65
N VAL A 12 -6.64 -6.55 -22.32
CA VAL A 12 -5.38 -6.12 -21.71
C VAL A 12 -5.64 -4.73 -21.15
N GLN A 13 -5.92 -4.66 -19.85
CA GLN A 13 -6.11 -3.39 -19.17
C GLN A 13 -4.72 -2.76 -19.01
N GLU A 14 -4.61 -1.48 -19.33
CA GLU A 14 -3.40 -0.72 -19.01
C GLU A 14 -3.13 -0.84 -17.50
N PRO A 15 -1.85 -0.99 -17.08
CA PRO A 15 -1.49 -0.95 -15.68
C PRO A 15 -2.12 0.28 -15.01
N LYS A 16 -2.83 0.09 -13.90
CA LYS A 16 -3.37 1.17 -13.09
C LYS A 16 -2.22 2.03 -12.57
N ARG A 17 -2.24 3.32 -12.89
CA ARG A 17 -1.29 4.28 -12.29
C ARG A 17 -1.50 4.33 -10.78
N ILE A 18 -0.42 4.45 -10.01
CA ILE A 18 -0.47 4.52 -8.55
C ILE A 18 -0.91 5.92 -8.08
N LYS A 19 -0.50 6.99 -8.78
CA LYS A 19 -0.82 8.37 -8.38
C LYS A 19 -2.32 8.70 -8.27
N PRO A 20 -3.19 8.25 -9.18
CA PRO A 20 -4.63 8.48 -9.05
C PRO A 20 -5.29 7.74 -7.88
N ILE A 21 -4.58 6.80 -7.25
CA ILE A 21 -5.09 5.98 -6.13
C ILE A 21 -4.49 6.51 -4.82
N ILE A 22 -3.16 6.62 -4.77
CA ILE A 22 -2.39 7.11 -3.64
C ILE A 22 -1.73 8.42 -4.10
N SER A 23 -2.15 9.54 -3.52
CA SER A 23 -1.63 10.86 -3.87
C SER A 23 -0.23 11.08 -3.31
N VAL A 24 0.01 10.61 -2.10
CA VAL A 24 1.29 10.68 -1.39
C VAL A 24 1.51 9.40 -0.60
N ALA A 25 2.73 8.89 -0.64
CA ALA A 25 3.19 7.83 0.24
C ALA A 25 4.48 8.27 0.94
N GLN A 26 4.61 7.96 2.23
CA GLN A 26 5.80 8.28 3.01
C GLN A 26 6.15 7.13 3.95
N ILE A 27 7.42 6.94 4.25
CA ILE A 27 7.87 6.09 5.36
C ILE A 27 8.40 6.99 6.46
N HIS A 28 7.97 6.76 7.70
CA HIS A 28 8.47 7.44 8.89
C HIS A 28 9.19 6.43 9.78
N ASP A 29 10.42 6.74 10.19
CA ASP A 29 11.23 5.86 11.05
C ASP A 29 11.26 6.28 12.53
N GLY A 30 10.34 7.17 12.91
CA GLY A 30 10.30 7.79 14.24
C GLY A 30 11.11 9.09 14.34
N SER A 31 12.02 9.34 13.40
CA SER A 31 12.86 10.54 13.37
C SER A 31 12.65 11.41 12.13
N ALA A 32 12.54 10.79 10.95
CA ALA A 32 12.48 11.47 9.67
C ALA A 32 11.41 10.85 8.76
N TYR A 33 10.86 11.69 7.88
CA TYR A 33 9.91 11.30 6.85
C TYR A 33 10.64 11.14 5.51
N TYR A 34 10.45 9.99 4.87
CA TYR A 34 10.98 9.65 3.56
C TYR A 34 9.84 9.62 2.56
N ASN A 35 9.80 10.57 1.64
CA ASN A 35 8.76 10.62 0.61
C ASN A 35 9.01 9.56 -0.46
N GLY A 36 7.97 8.86 -0.89
CA GLY A 36 8.05 7.99 -2.05
C GLY A 36 8.13 8.80 -3.33
N GLU A 37 9.14 8.54 -4.15
CA GLU A 37 9.24 9.09 -5.50
C GLU A 37 8.57 8.14 -6.49
N VAL A 38 7.83 8.68 -7.45
CA VAL A 38 7.17 7.86 -8.47
C VAL A 38 8.17 7.51 -9.55
N VAL A 39 8.46 6.22 -9.68
CA VAL A 39 9.39 5.67 -10.68
C VAL A 39 8.75 4.50 -11.41
N LEU A 40 9.31 4.15 -12.57
CA LEU A 40 8.94 2.96 -13.33
C LEU A 40 9.95 1.85 -13.00
N SER A 41 9.47 0.75 -12.40
CA SER A 41 10.29 -0.39 -11.99
C SER A 41 10.06 -1.57 -12.94
N SER A 42 11.10 -2.01 -13.63
CA SER A 42 11.11 -3.23 -14.46
C SER A 42 11.37 -4.51 -13.65
N GLU A 43 11.75 -4.37 -12.39
CA GLU A 43 12.24 -5.45 -11.53
C GLU A 43 11.29 -5.75 -10.37
N TYR A 44 10.17 -5.03 -10.29
CA TYR A 44 9.25 -5.13 -9.15
C TYR A 44 8.71 -6.57 -8.91
N PHE A 45 8.57 -7.38 -9.96
CA PHE A 45 8.14 -8.78 -9.86
C PHE A 45 9.27 -9.80 -10.04
N LEU A 46 10.51 -9.34 -10.14
CA LEU A 46 11.69 -10.19 -10.34
C LEU A 46 12.59 -10.07 -9.11
N PRO A 47 12.73 -11.14 -8.30
CA PRO A 47 13.69 -11.11 -7.20
C PRO A 47 15.10 -11.06 -7.78
N SER A 48 15.91 -10.06 -7.40
CA SER A 48 17.26 -9.91 -7.99
C SER A 48 18.17 -11.10 -7.64
N GLY A 49 18.00 -11.69 -6.46
CA GLY A 49 18.66 -12.93 -6.02
C GLY A 49 18.07 -14.22 -6.61
N GLY A 50 17.08 -14.12 -7.50
CA GLY A 50 16.47 -15.26 -8.20
C GLY A 50 15.46 -16.07 -7.38
N SER A 51 15.23 -15.76 -6.10
CA SER A 51 14.21 -16.40 -5.28
C SER A 51 13.56 -15.40 -4.33
N TRP A 52 12.25 -15.53 -4.15
CA TRP A 52 11.51 -14.82 -3.11
C TRP A 52 11.80 -15.43 -1.75
N THR A 53 12.09 -14.58 -0.77
CA THR A 53 12.26 -15.01 0.62
C THR A 53 10.95 -14.84 1.39
N SER A 54 10.74 -15.69 2.41
CA SER A 54 9.58 -15.56 3.29
C SER A 54 9.59 -14.19 3.94
N ASN A 55 8.49 -13.48 3.77
CA ASN A 55 8.34 -12.06 4.02
C ASN A 55 8.90 -11.62 5.40
N PRO A 56 9.92 -10.75 5.47
CA PRO A 56 10.42 -10.22 6.74
C PRO A 56 9.48 -9.15 7.30
N PHE A 57 8.55 -8.63 6.48
CA PHE A 57 7.58 -7.62 6.90
C PHE A 57 6.45 -8.24 7.69
N VAL A 58 6.29 -7.77 8.92
CA VAL A 58 5.14 -8.08 9.76
C VAL A 58 4.41 -6.79 10.04
N LEU A 59 3.08 -6.81 9.85
CA LEU A 59 2.22 -5.78 10.42
C LEU A 59 2.26 -5.92 11.93
N THR A 60 2.81 -4.93 12.62
CA THR A 60 2.94 -4.99 14.07
C THR A 60 1.68 -4.52 14.80
N ASP A 61 0.80 -3.82 14.09
CA ASP A 61 -0.44 -3.26 14.62
C ASP A 61 -1.49 -3.12 13.51
N GLU A 62 -2.75 -3.01 13.89
CA GLU A 62 -3.82 -2.60 12.98
C GLU A 62 -3.54 -1.21 12.37
N PRO A 63 -3.83 -1.00 11.08
CA PRO A 63 -3.72 0.33 10.48
C PRO A 63 -4.59 1.36 11.21
N LYS A 64 -4.08 2.59 11.33
CA LYS A 64 -4.79 3.70 11.98
C LYS A 64 -5.06 4.82 11.00
N VAL A 65 -6.26 5.39 11.07
CA VAL A 65 -6.57 6.69 10.47
C VAL A 65 -6.10 7.77 11.43
N VAL A 66 -5.33 8.73 10.93
CA VAL A 66 -4.80 9.85 11.70
C VAL A 66 -5.10 11.15 10.97
N ALA A 67 -5.63 12.13 11.69
CA ALA A 67 -5.84 13.47 11.16
C ALA A 67 -4.50 14.19 10.95
N VAL A 68 -4.36 14.87 9.81
CA VAL A 68 -3.17 15.62 9.41
C VAL A 68 -3.44 17.09 9.68
N ASN A 69 -2.47 17.77 10.29
CA ASN A 69 -2.50 19.16 10.72
C ASN A 69 -3.16 19.41 12.09
N SER A 70 -2.28 19.52 13.08
CA SER A 70 -2.53 19.83 14.48
C SER A 70 -2.72 21.33 14.69
N GLY A 71 -3.90 21.74 15.16
CA GLY A 71 -4.07 23.07 15.76
C GLY A 71 -5.51 23.56 15.85
N ILE A 72 -6.33 23.32 14.82
CA ILE A 72 -7.68 23.91 14.69
C ILE A 72 -8.76 22.86 14.38
N PHE A 73 -8.34 21.64 14.04
CA PHE A 73 -9.15 20.56 13.49
C PHE A 73 -9.48 19.50 14.56
N PHE A 74 -10.05 19.96 15.68
CA PHE A 74 -10.48 19.04 16.75
C PHE A 74 -11.47 18.01 16.21
N ASN A 75 -12.39 18.42 15.33
CA ASN A 75 -13.39 17.53 14.75
C ASN A 75 -12.78 16.39 13.92
N GLU A 76 -11.68 16.64 13.23
CA GLU A 76 -10.97 15.69 12.39
C GLU A 76 -10.29 14.61 13.24
N GLY A 77 -9.76 14.99 14.41
CA GLY A 77 -9.25 14.03 15.41
C GLY A 77 -10.34 13.09 15.94
N PHE A 78 -11.52 13.64 16.28
CA PHE A 78 -12.67 12.82 16.69
C PHE A 78 -13.19 11.93 15.56
N ARG A 79 -13.21 12.43 14.33
CA ARG A 79 -13.60 11.65 13.14
C ARG A 79 -12.62 10.50 12.90
N ALA A 80 -11.31 10.76 12.95
CA ALA A 80 -10.30 9.73 12.83
C ALA A 80 -10.44 8.65 13.93
N MET A 81 -10.72 9.05 15.18
CA MET A 81 -11.01 8.11 16.26
C MET A 81 -12.28 7.28 16.02
N ALA A 82 -13.36 7.90 15.55
CA ALA A 82 -14.61 7.21 15.23
C ALA A 82 -14.43 6.21 14.08
N MET A 83 -13.69 6.60 13.03
CA MET A 83 -13.31 5.73 11.91
C MET A 83 -12.51 4.52 12.39
N ASN A 84 -11.52 4.74 13.27
CA ASN A 84 -10.75 3.65 13.88
C ASN A 84 -11.61 2.70 14.72
N GLN A 85 -12.68 3.18 15.38
CA GLN A 85 -13.62 2.30 16.10
C GLN A 85 -14.49 1.48 15.15
N GLN A 86 -14.90 2.05 14.02
CA GLN A 86 -15.71 1.35 13.03
C GLN A 86 -14.91 0.23 12.34
N THR A 87 -13.64 0.46 12.01
CA THR A 87 -12.76 -0.58 11.45
C THR A 87 -12.36 -1.64 12.46
N LYS A 88 -12.33 -1.31 13.77
CA LYS A 88 -12.15 -2.32 14.82
C LYS A 88 -13.31 -3.30 14.93
N MET A 89 -14.54 -2.88 14.63
CA MET A 89 -15.69 -3.81 14.69
C MET A 89 -15.64 -4.93 13.63
N SER A 90 -14.77 -4.83 12.61
CA SER A 90 -14.56 -5.89 11.62
C SER A 90 -13.39 -6.83 11.91
N ASN A 91 -12.53 -6.52 12.89
CA ASN A 91 -11.27 -7.26 13.13
C ASN A 91 -11.14 -7.87 14.55
N ILE A 92 -12.17 -7.79 15.39
CA ILE A 92 -12.14 -8.37 16.75
C ILE A 92 -12.15 -9.91 16.69
N SER A 93 -11.34 -10.51 17.57
CA SER A 93 -10.98 -11.92 17.80
C SER A 93 -12.05 -13.03 17.69
N ASP A 94 -13.33 -12.68 17.55
CA ASP A 94 -14.44 -13.63 17.33
C ASP A 94 -14.90 -13.68 15.86
N ALA A 95 -14.32 -12.86 14.98
CA ALA A 95 -14.46 -12.99 13.53
C ALA A 95 -13.56 -14.16 13.04
N PRO A 96 -14.04 -15.01 12.12
CA PRO A 96 -13.22 -16.08 11.54
C PRO A 96 -11.91 -15.50 11.01
N PRO A 97 -10.78 -16.25 11.11
CA PRO A 97 -9.46 -15.75 10.77
C PRO A 97 -9.51 -15.03 9.41
N PRO A 98 -8.96 -13.82 9.31
CA PRO A 98 -9.11 -12.99 8.12
C PRO A 98 -8.65 -13.79 6.90
N MET A 99 -9.60 -14.09 6.01
CA MET A 99 -9.28 -14.72 4.74
C MET A 99 -8.53 -13.67 3.92
N SER A 100 -7.20 -13.70 3.97
CA SER A 100 -6.24 -12.71 3.43
C SER A 100 -6.17 -11.38 4.19
N ASN A 101 -5.01 -10.70 4.13
CA ASN A 101 -4.72 -9.40 4.76
C ASN A 101 -5.62 -8.28 4.18
N LEU A 102 -6.90 -8.32 4.51
CA LEU A 102 -7.90 -7.34 4.09
C LEU A 102 -7.90 -6.16 5.07
N LEU A 103 -7.61 -4.97 4.57
CA LEU A 103 -7.54 -3.73 5.31
C LEU A 103 -8.67 -2.80 4.87
N PHE A 104 -9.48 -2.34 5.81
CA PHE A 104 -10.45 -1.26 5.57
C PHE A 104 -9.78 0.07 5.88
N LEU A 105 -9.59 0.89 4.85
CA LEU A 105 -8.90 2.17 4.94
C LEU A 105 -9.86 3.29 4.54
N TYR A 106 -9.50 4.53 4.84
CA TYR A 106 -10.31 5.70 4.49
C TYR A 106 -9.56 6.61 3.53
N GLY A 107 -10.29 7.10 2.52
CA GLY A 107 -9.81 8.09 1.60
C GLY A 107 -10.38 9.47 1.88
N ASN A 108 -9.66 10.50 1.42
CA ASN A 108 -10.15 11.86 1.43
C ASN A 108 -10.96 12.12 0.16
N LYS A 109 -12.04 12.87 0.32
CA LYS A 109 -12.79 13.46 -0.78
C LYS A 109 -12.29 14.89 -1.00
N ASN A 110 -12.13 15.27 -2.27
CA ASN A 110 -11.81 16.63 -2.71
C ASN A 110 -10.37 17.14 -2.52
N GLY A 111 -9.31 16.34 -2.66
CA GLY A 111 -7.94 16.88 -2.72
C GLY A 111 -7.34 17.30 -1.38
N ASP A 112 -8.15 17.40 -0.33
CA ASP A 112 -7.69 17.81 0.98
C ASP A 112 -7.09 16.60 1.72
N LEU A 113 -5.77 16.62 1.96
CA LEU A 113 -5.04 15.59 2.71
C LEU A 113 -5.33 15.64 4.23
N LYS A 114 -6.61 15.58 4.62
CA LYS A 114 -7.07 15.69 6.02
C LYS A 114 -6.73 14.47 6.85
N TYR A 115 -6.77 13.30 6.23
CA TYR A 115 -6.44 12.04 6.89
C TYR A 115 -5.27 11.37 6.20
N ARG A 116 -4.40 10.77 7.01
CA ARG A 116 -3.41 9.79 6.57
C ARG A 116 -3.72 8.44 7.19
N ILE A 117 -3.39 7.40 6.47
CA ILE A 117 -3.41 6.02 6.98
C ILE A 117 -2.01 5.68 7.45
N GLU A 118 -1.88 5.25 8.70
CA GLU A 118 -0.64 4.76 9.29
C GLU A 118 -0.67 3.24 9.33
N ILE A 119 0.26 2.60 8.61
CA ILE A 119 0.49 1.16 8.62
C ILE A 119 1.83 0.91 9.31
N TYR A 120 1.84 0.20 10.42
CA TYR A 120 3.05 -0.10 11.17
C TYR A 120 3.74 -1.34 10.59
N ILE A 121 4.99 -1.18 10.18
CA ILE A 121 5.78 -2.18 9.47
C ILE A 121 7.05 -2.45 10.26
N ASN A 122 7.37 -3.72 10.47
CA ASN A 122 8.68 -4.12 10.97
C ASN A 122 9.53 -4.69 9.83
N PHE A 123 10.64 -4.02 9.51
CA PHE A 123 11.66 -4.52 8.57
C PHE A 123 12.59 -5.56 9.22
N GLY A 124 12.48 -5.80 10.53
CA GLY A 124 13.35 -6.74 11.24
C GLY A 124 14.78 -6.24 11.34
N LEU A 125 15.76 -7.16 11.29
CA LEU A 125 17.18 -6.84 11.42
C LEU A 125 17.89 -6.67 10.06
N SER A 126 17.24 -7.06 8.97
CA SER A 126 17.80 -6.94 7.62
C SER A 126 17.83 -5.48 7.17
N GLU A 127 18.87 -5.13 6.41
CA GLU A 127 19.11 -3.79 5.89
C GLU A 127 18.55 -3.64 4.47
N PHE A 128 17.50 -2.84 4.32
CA PHE A 128 16.87 -2.59 3.03
C PHE A 128 17.25 -1.18 2.53
N PRO A 129 18.09 -1.02 1.49
CA PRO A 129 18.44 0.31 0.97
C PRO A 129 17.26 1.03 0.30
N TYR A 130 16.31 0.27 -0.25
CA TYR A 130 15.11 0.82 -0.86
C TYR A 130 13.89 -0.08 -0.62
N VAL A 131 12.72 0.54 -0.72
CA VAL A 131 11.40 -0.12 -0.61
C VAL A 131 10.53 0.40 -1.76
N GLU A 132 9.70 -0.45 -2.35
CA GLU A 132 8.81 -0.11 -3.46
C GLU A 132 7.37 -0.47 -3.14
N LEU A 133 6.46 0.49 -3.25
CA LEU A 133 5.02 0.29 -3.13
C LEU A 133 4.36 0.34 -4.51
N SER A 134 3.60 -0.68 -4.89
CA SER A 134 2.85 -0.71 -6.16
C SER A 134 1.39 -1.12 -5.95
N VAL A 135 0.57 -0.90 -6.97
CA VAL A 135 -0.76 -1.49 -7.10
C VAL A 135 -0.60 -2.82 -7.84
N MET A 136 -0.87 -3.94 -7.17
CA MET A 136 -0.64 -5.30 -7.67
C MET A 136 -1.49 -5.63 -8.90
N GLU A 137 -2.63 -4.95 -9.08
CA GLU A 137 -3.51 -5.12 -10.25
C GLU A 137 -2.86 -4.63 -11.55
N ASN A 138 -1.67 -4.02 -11.47
CA ASN A 138 -0.82 -3.66 -12.61
C ASN A 138 -0.13 -4.85 -13.27
N ALA A 139 -0.17 -6.03 -12.63
CA ALA A 139 0.72 -7.15 -12.96
C ALA A 139 0.16 -8.13 -14.01
N ALA A 140 -1.14 -8.12 -14.30
CA ALA A 140 -1.77 -9.20 -15.09
C ALA A 140 -1.91 -8.91 -16.59
N GLY A 141 -1.43 -7.77 -17.07
CA GLY A 141 -1.60 -7.36 -18.47
C GLY A 141 -0.26 -7.11 -19.16
N THR A 142 0.50 -8.14 -19.51
CA THR A 142 1.39 -8.10 -20.71
C THR A 142 2.03 -9.46 -21.01
N GLY A 143 1.50 -10.09 -22.06
CA GLY A 143 2.34 -10.79 -23.03
C GLY A 143 3.09 -9.78 -23.92
N GLY A 144 3.91 -8.93 -23.30
CA GLY A 144 4.82 -8.00 -23.97
C GLY A 144 6.17 -8.00 -23.24
N ALA A 145 7.27 -7.81 -23.96
CA ALA A 145 8.59 -7.79 -23.34
C ALA A 145 8.71 -6.58 -22.39
N ASN A 146 8.62 -6.82 -21.07
CA ASN A 146 9.41 -6.18 -19.99
C ASN A 146 8.68 -5.74 -18.69
N GLY A 147 7.41 -6.10 -18.43
CA GLY A 147 6.88 -6.14 -17.04
C GLY A 147 7.06 -4.89 -16.15
N VAL A 148 7.11 -3.68 -16.74
CA VAL A 148 7.40 -2.43 -16.02
C VAL A 148 6.15 -1.89 -15.33
N VAL A 149 6.26 -1.54 -14.05
CA VAL A 149 5.16 -0.97 -13.25
C VAL A 149 5.52 0.35 -12.59
N GLU A 150 4.51 1.21 -12.42
CA GLU A 150 4.63 2.44 -11.62
C GLU A 150 4.66 2.07 -10.13
N VAL A 151 5.65 2.59 -9.42
CA VAL A 151 5.85 2.36 -7.98
C VAL A 151 6.16 3.66 -7.27
N PHE A 152 5.80 3.76 -6.00
CA PHE A 152 6.47 4.67 -5.09
C PHE A 152 7.74 4.00 -4.56
N ARG A 153 8.91 4.53 -4.91
CA ARG A 153 10.18 4.08 -4.36
C ARG A 153 10.61 4.99 -3.21
N PHE A 154 10.94 4.37 -2.09
CA PHE A 154 11.52 5.02 -0.92
C PHE A 154 12.98 4.63 -0.85
N GLU A 155 13.87 5.61 -0.75
CA GLU A 155 15.31 5.40 -0.64
C GLU A 155 15.84 6.07 0.62
N LYS A 156 16.68 5.34 1.36
CA LYS A 156 17.52 5.90 2.44
C LYS A 156 18.78 5.05 2.58
N SER A 157 19.63 5.31 3.58
CA SER A 157 20.80 4.48 3.81
C SER A 157 20.43 3.01 4.03
N ASN A 158 19.55 2.71 5.00
CA ASN A 158 19.00 1.38 5.27
C ASN A 158 17.71 1.46 6.11
N PHE A 159 16.60 0.89 5.65
CA PHE A 159 15.41 0.62 6.47
C PHE A 159 15.66 -0.63 7.33
N THR A 160 15.57 -0.49 8.66
CA THR A 160 15.72 -1.57 9.66
C THR A 160 14.76 -1.35 10.84
N GLY A 161 14.20 -2.41 11.41
CA GLY A 161 13.30 -2.32 12.57
C GLY A 161 11.94 -1.67 12.25
N LEU A 162 11.36 -1.02 13.26
CA LEU A 162 9.99 -0.49 13.20
C LEU A 162 9.91 0.82 12.40
N HIS A 163 8.95 0.87 11.50
CA HIS A 163 8.64 2.02 10.66
C HIS A 163 7.12 2.16 10.51
N THR A 164 6.68 3.34 10.10
CA THR A 164 5.27 3.60 9.77
C THR A 164 5.17 4.03 8.31
N LEU A 165 4.43 3.28 7.50
CA LEU A 165 4.02 3.68 6.16
C LEU A 165 2.79 4.59 6.27
N HIS A 166 2.94 5.82 5.78
CA HIS A 166 1.87 6.78 5.65
C HIS A 166 1.34 6.77 4.23
N LEU A 167 0.04 6.47 4.08
CA LEU A 167 -0.65 6.51 2.80
C LEU A 167 -1.71 7.61 2.81
N PHE A 168 -1.73 8.38 1.74
CA PHE A 168 -2.75 9.39 1.49
C PHE A 168 -3.53 8.96 0.25
N PHE A 169 -4.81 8.65 0.44
CA PHE A 169 -5.72 8.37 -0.66
C PHE A 169 -6.52 9.65 -0.95
N ASP A 170 -6.44 10.11 -2.19
CA ASP A 170 -7.15 11.31 -2.65
C ASP A 170 -8.11 10.94 -3.77
N ASN A 171 -9.40 11.17 -3.54
CA ASN A 171 -10.46 10.98 -4.52
C ASN A 171 -10.51 9.55 -5.12
N TYR A 172 -10.06 8.56 -4.35
CA TYR A 172 -10.12 7.15 -4.70
C TYR A 172 -10.90 6.37 -3.64
N PHE A 173 -11.91 5.63 -4.08
CA PHE A 173 -12.76 4.79 -3.23
C PHE A 173 -13.01 3.45 -3.93
N GLY A 174 -12.94 2.36 -3.18
CA GLY A 174 -13.10 1.00 -3.69
C GLY A 174 -11.94 0.08 -3.36
N HIS A 175 -11.89 -1.07 -4.04
CA HIS A 175 -10.92 -2.12 -3.79
C HIS A 175 -9.60 -1.84 -4.50
N VAL A 176 -8.49 -2.00 -3.79
CA VAL A 176 -7.15 -1.96 -4.37
C VAL A 176 -6.25 -2.97 -3.68
N ASN A 177 -5.47 -3.72 -4.46
CA ASN A 177 -4.41 -4.57 -3.94
C ASN A 177 -3.09 -3.83 -4.00
N LEU A 178 -2.43 -3.66 -2.86
CA LEU A 178 -1.13 -3.01 -2.74
C LEU A 178 -0.05 -4.06 -2.47
N GLY A 179 1.11 -3.87 -3.06
CA GLY A 179 2.31 -4.67 -2.80
C GLY A 179 3.39 -3.78 -2.25
N LEU A 180 4.00 -4.17 -1.14
CA LEU A 180 5.21 -3.55 -0.63
C LEU A 180 6.38 -4.51 -0.84
N ARG A 181 7.20 -4.23 -1.85
CA ARG A 181 8.44 -4.95 -2.12
C ARG A 181 9.58 -4.29 -1.35
N ALA A 182 10.44 -5.08 -0.76
CA ALA A 182 11.78 -4.62 -0.46
C ALA A 182 12.82 -5.70 -0.73
N GLU A 183 14.05 -5.26 -0.87
CA GLU A 183 15.20 -6.10 -1.16
C GLU A 183 16.33 -5.70 -0.24
N ASP A 184 16.90 -6.69 0.46
CA ASP A 184 18.01 -6.41 1.37
C ASP A 184 19.33 -6.29 0.60
N SER A 185 20.38 -5.85 1.31
CA SER A 185 21.74 -5.71 0.77
C SER A 185 22.37 -7.04 0.30
N LEU A 186 21.75 -8.18 0.61
CA LEU A 186 22.17 -9.52 0.19
C LEU A 186 21.32 -10.06 -0.98
N SER A 187 20.50 -9.20 -1.62
CA SER A 187 19.60 -9.54 -2.72
C SER A 187 18.47 -10.51 -2.33
N ASN A 188 18.11 -10.59 -1.05
CA ASN A 188 16.90 -11.27 -0.63
C ASN A 188 15.70 -10.35 -0.87
N SER A 189 14.91 -10.68 -1.89
CA SER A 189 13.70 -9.94 -2.19
C SER A 189 12.50 -10.53 -1.43
N SER A 190 11.60 -9.65 -1.01
CA SER A 190 10.34 -10.02 -0.36
C SER A 190 9.24 -9.05 -0.76
N ILE A 191 8.00 -9.54 -0.76
CA ILE A 191 6.83 -8.73 -1.07
C ILE A 191 5.72 -9.00 -0.06
N PHE A 192 5.18 -7.91 0.50
CA PHE A 192 4.01 -7.95 1.36
C PHE A 192 2.78 -7.49 0.59
N GLU A 193 1.79 -8.36 0.47
CA GLU A 193 0.52 -8.05 -0.18
C GLU A 193 -0.52 -7.60 0.85
N MET A 194 -1.15 -6.47 0.54
CA MET A 194 -2.26 -5.87 1.28
C MET A 194 -3.46 -5.77 0.36
N LYS A 195 -4.58 -6.39 0.74
CA LYS A 195 -5.85 -6.14 0.06
C LYS A 195 -6.53 -5.01 0.78
N CYS A 196 -6.84 -3.92 0.09
CA CYS A 196 -7.41 -2.73 0.71
C CYS A 196 -8.81 -2.46 0.17
N VAL A 197 -9.70 -2.02 1.05
CA VAL A 197 -10.99 -1.42 0.71
C VAL A 197 -10.96 0.02 1.19
N ILE A 198 -10.90 0.96 0.26
CA ILE A 198 -10.85 2.40 0.56
C ILE A 198 -12.28 2.94 0.62
N LEU A 199 -12.69 3.39 1.80
CA LEU A 199 -14.02 3.91 2.10
C LEU A 199 -14.05 5.44 2.04
N ASP A 200 -15.19 6.01 1.65
CA ASP A 200 -15.41 7.46 1.68
C ASP A 200 -15.68 7.93 3.11
N ALA A 201 -14.75 8.74 3.64
CA ALA A 201 -14.79 9.34 4.95
C ALA A 201 -15.99 10.28 5.20
N GLU A 202 -16.67 10.76 4.16
CA GLU A 202 -17.82 11.68 4.26
C GLU A 202 -19.19 11.01 4.16
N THR A 203 -19.26 9.72 3.83
CA THR A 203 -20.53 8.99 3.69
C THR A 203 -21.08 8.40 5.00
N ILE A 204 -20.53 8.82 6.14
CA ILE A 204 -20.85 8.29 7.47
C ILE A 204 -21.32 9.40 8.40
#